data_AF-A0A644UYU7-F1
#
_entry.id   AF-A0A644UYU7-F1
#
_cell.length_a   1.000
_cell.length_b   1.000
_cell.length_c   1.000
_cell.angle_alpha   90.00
_cell.angle_beta   90.00
_cell.angle_gamma   90.00
#
_symmetry.space_group_name_H-M   'P 1'
#
loop_
_entity.id
_entity.type
_entity.pdbx_description
1 polymer ?
#
loop_
_entity_poly.entity_id
_entity_poly.type
_entity_poly.pdbx_seq_one_letter_code
_entity_poly.pdbx_strand_id
1 'polypeptide(L)'
;MKIRFKYKITFEEADKLIERYYEGLTSVEEERKLQEFLSQTDLPLKYEPEQAIFGYFRPQKQKQVLLTRKNLLRWPGIAAALAVGVFGIQLFMNSHLSNYAYVDGKKITDMDEIKLHAMASIENLPSGQAIIEDNLRQVSSKKLIEEQLNLFSEFE
;
A
#
# COMPACT_ATOMS: atom_id res chain seq x y z
N MET A 1 13.30 -19.39 -40.06
CA MET A 1 12.24 -18.74 -39.26
C MET A 1 12.73 -18.63 -37.82
N LYS A 2 13.04 -17.42 -37.31
CA LYS A 2 13.49 -17.22 -35.92
C LYS A 2 12.26 -16.86 -35.08
N ILE A 3 11.74 -17.82 -34.32
CA ILE A 3 10.69 -17.57 -33.34
C ILE A 3 11.36 -16.86 -32.16
N ARG A 4 10.99 -15.61 -31.89
CA ARG A 4 11.42 -14.91 -30.68
C ARG A 4 10.37 -15.18 -29.62
N PHE A 5 10.71 -15.97 -28.60
CA PHE A 5 9.87 -16.09 -27.42
C PHE A 5 9.91 -14.77 -26.67
N LYS A 6 8.74 -14.13 -26.56
CA LYS A 6 8.54 -12.82 -25.91
C LYS A 6 8.42 -12.96 -24.38
N TYR A 7 8.12 -14.17 -23.91
CA TYR A 7 7.82 -14.49 -22.52
C TYR A 7 8.93 -15.32 -21.89
N LYS A 8 9.27 -15.00 -20.64
CA LYS A 8 10.30 -15.68 -19.84
C LYS A 8 9.76 -16.97 -19.18
N ILE A 9 8.44 -17.02 -18.99
CA ILE A 9 7.66 -18.18 -18.52
C ILE A 9 6.49 -18.39 -19.48
N THR A 10 5.99 -19.63 -19.56
CA THR A 10 4.85 -19.97 -20.41
C THR A 10 3.52 -19.53 -19.77
N PHE A 11 2.44 -19.48 -20.56
CA PHE A 11 1.11 -19.13 -20.04
C PHE A 11 0.60 -20.13 -18.99
N GLU A 12 0.85 -21.43 -19.18
CA GLU A 12 0.45 -22.46 -18.22
C GLU A 12 1.23 -22.36 -16.91
N GLU A 13 2.53 -22.07 -16.97
CA GLU A 13 3.33 -21.83 -15.78
C GLU A 13 2.89 -20.57 -15.04
N ALA A 14 2.53 -19.50 -15.77
CA ALA A 14 2.00 -18.28 -15.18
C ALA A 14 0.66 -18.55 -14.48
N ASP A 15 -0.26 -19.29 -15.10
CA ASP A 15 -1.56 -19.64 -14.52
C ASP A 15 -1.38 -20.41 -13.19
N LYS A 16 -0.49 -21.41 -13.15
CA LYS A 16 -0.16 -22.13 -11.91
C LYS A 16 0.48 -21.25 -10.85
N LEU A 17 1.34 -20.30 -11.24
CA LEU A 17 1.97 -19.38 -10.29
C LEU A 17 0.94 -18.42 -9.68
N ILE A 18 -0.04 -17.97 -10.48
CA ILE A 18 -1.12 -17.09 -10.03
C ILE A 18 -2.00 -17.80 -9.01
N GLU A 19 -2.39 -19.05 -9.26
CA GLU A 19 -3.17 -19.85 -8.30
C GLU A 19 -2.42 -20.00 -6.97
N ARG A 20 -1.13 -20.39 -7.02
CA ARG A 20 -0.29 -20.49 -5.82
C ARG A 20 -0.09 -19.17 -5.11
N TYR A 21 -0.04 -18.05 -5.84
CA TYR A 21 0.06 -16.71 -5.26
C TYR A 21 -1.20 -16.36 -4.47
N TYR A 22 -2.38 -16.68 -5.00
CA TYR A 22 -3.64 -16.50 -4.27
C TYR A 22 -3.74 -17.39 -3.02
N GLU A 23 -3.13 -18.57 -3.04
CA GLU A 23 -3.01 -19.44 -1.86
C GLU A 23 -1.89 -19.00 -0.88
N GLY A 24 -1.07 -18.01 -1.23
CA GLY A 24 0.05 -17.54 -0.40
C GLY A 24 1.23 -18.51 -0.33
N LEU A 25 1.37 -19.39 -1.33
CA LEU A 25 2.39 -20.45 -1.38
C LEU A 25 3.57 -20.12 -2.30
N THR A 26 3.67 -18.88 -2.78
CA THR A 26 4.75 -18.42 -3.65
C THR A 26 5.97 -17.95 -2.85
N SER A 27 7.15 -18.17 -3.41
CA SER A 27 8.40 -17.58 -2.95
C SER A 27 8.66 -16.22 -3.62
N VAL A 28 9.54 -15.41 -3.02
CA VAL A 28 9.92 -14.09 -3.55
C VAL A 28 10.44 -14.16 -5.00
N GLU A 29 11.20 -15.21 -5.34
CA GLU A 29 11.73 -15.40 -6.69
C GLU A 29 10.64 -15.76 -7.72
N GLU A 30 9.62 -16.51 -7.30
CA GLU A 30 8.45 -16.83 -8.12
C GLU A 30 7.61 -15.59 -8.37
N GLU A 31 7.36 -14.79 -7.32
CA GLU A 31 6.61 -13.53 -7.42
C GLU A 31 7.32 -12.52 -8.32
N ARG A 32 8.65 -12.45 -8.26
CA ARG A 32 9.44 -11.60 -9.17
C ARG A 32 9.25 -12.01 -10.63
N LYS A 33 9.20 -13.30 -10.92
CA LYS A 33 8.94 -13.81 -12.29
C LYS A 33 7.51 -13.50 -12.73
N LEU A 34 6.55 -13.68 -11.83
CA LEU A 34 5.14 -13.39 -12.09
C LEU A 34 4.92 -11.89 -12.35
N GLN A 35 5.56 -11.02 -11.56
CA GLN A 35 5.55 -9.57 -11.78
C GLN A 35 6.15 -9.21 -13.14
N GLU A 36 7.31 -9.79 -13.50
CA GLU A 36 7.95 -9.55 -14.80
C GLU A 36 7.04 -9.96 -15.96
N PHE A 37 6.33 -11.10 -15.83
CA PHE A 37 5.33 -11.56 -16.79
C PHE A 37 4.14 -10.60 -16.90
N LEU A 38 3.47 -10.28 -15.79
CA LEU A 38 2.27 -9.43 -15.74
C LEU A 38 2.56 -7.94 -16.04
N SER A 39 3.82 -7.52 -16.00
CA SER A 39 4.20 -6.15 -16.39
C SER A 39 4.09 -5.88 -17.89
N GLN A 40 3.93 -6.92 -18.71
CA GLN A 40 3.93 -6.80 -20.16
C GLN A 40 2.61 -6.25 -20.72
N THR A 41 2.69 -5.44 -21.78
CA THR A 41 1.52 -4.79 -22.41
C THR A 41 0.79 -5.64 -23.45
N ASP A 42 1.28 -6.84 -23.78
CA ASP A 42 0.75 -7.70 -24.86
C ASP A 42 0.24 -9.04 -24.31
N LEU A 43 -0.50 -8.97 -23.20
CA LEU A 43 -1.09 -10.14 -22.54
C LEU A 43 -2.57 -10.29 -22.95
N PRO A 44 -3.09 -11.53 -23.01
CA PRO A 44 -4.51 -11.76 -23.20
C PRO A 44 -5.36 -11.08 -22.11
N LEU A 45 -6.58 -10.67 -22.47
CA LEU A 45 -7.53 -9.98 -21.60
C LEU A 45 -7.80 -10.71 -20.26
N LYS A 46 -7.65 -12.04 -20.23
CA LYS A 46 -7.85 -12.85 -19.02
C LYS A 46 -6.94 -12.45 -17.86
N TYR A 47 -5.80 -11.80 -18.14
CA TYR A 47 -4.82 -11.39 -17.12
C TYR A 47 -5.01 -9.94 -16.63
N GLU A 48 -5.99 -9.20 -17.14
CA GLU A 48 -6.26 -7.82 -16.70
C GLU A 48 -6.43 -7.68 -15.17
N PRO A 49 -7.18 -8.57 -14.48
CA PRO A 49 -7.29 -8.50 -13.02
C PRO A 49 -5.94 -8.64 -12.31
N GLU A 50 -5.13 -9.61 -12.73
CA GLU A 50 -3.81 -9.88 -12.17
C GLU A 50 -2.85 -8.71 -12.46
N GLN A 51 -2.94 -8.10 -13.65
CA GLN A 51 -2.18 -6.90 -13.97
C GLN A 51 -2.54 -5.72 -13.08
N ALA A 52 -3.81 -5.57 -12.69
CA ALA A 52 -4.22 -4.51 -11.77
C ALA A 52 -3.62 -4.73 -10.37
N ILE A 53 -3.61 -5.98 -9.88
CA ILE A 53 -3.00 -6.36 -8.60
C ILE A 53 -1.50 -6.02 -8.59
N PHE A 54 -0.77 -6.42 -9.63
CA PHE A 54 0.68 -6.19 -9.74
C PHE A 54 1.04 -4.79 -10.28
N GLY A 55 0.07 -4.06 -10.81
CA GLY A 55 0.25 -2.76 -11.48
C GLY A 55 0.64 -1.63 -10.53
N TYR A 56 0.41 -1.79 -9.22
CA TYR A 56 0.78 -0.80 -8.20
C TYR A 56 2.29 -0.49 -8.18
N PHE A 57 3.13 -1.45 -8.57
CA PHE A 57 4.59 -1.29 -8.57
C PHE A 57 5.15 -0.62 -9.82
N ARG A 58 4.32 -0.29 -10.81
CA ARG A 58 4.80 0.47 -11.97
C ARG A 58 5.20 1.84 -11.45
N PRO A 59 6.50 2.24 -11.51
CA PRO A 59 6.86 3.59 -11.17
C PRO A 59 6.01 4.48 -12.07
N GLN A 60 5.11 5.27 -11.48
CA GLN A 60 4.40 6.29 -12.23
C GLN A 60 5.50 7.06 -12.94
N LYS A 61 5.53 6.96 -14.29
CA LYS A 61 6.52 7.68 -15.06
C LYS A 61 6.29 9.13 -14.67
N GLN A 62 7.18 9.67 -13.82
CA GLN A 62 7.25 11.10 -13.59
C GLN A 62 7.24 11.67 -14.98
N LYS A 63 6.18 12.42 -15.32
CA LYS A 63 6.10 13.15 -16.57
C LYS A 63 7.34 14.01 -16.56
N GLN A 64 8.40 13.56 -17.22
CA GLN A 64 9.58 14.36 -17.48
C GLN A 64 9.04 15.45 -18.37
N VAL A 65 8.73 16.59 -17.75
CA VAL A 65 8.45 17.83 -18.45
C VAL A 65 9.68 18.06 -19.31
N LEU A 66 9.55 17.70 -20.59
CA LEU A 66 10.53 17.95 -21.63
C LEU A 66 10.63 19.47 -21.74
N LEU A 67 11.46 20.07 -20.89
CA LEU A 67 11.91 21.45 -21.03
C LEU A 67 12.75 21.47 -22.30
N THR A 68 12.04 21.75 -23.40
CA THR A 68 12.61 21.79 -24.74
C THR A 68 13.54 22.99 -24.77
N ARG A 69 14.85 22.71 -24.77
CA ARG A 69 15.92 23.71 -24.69
C ARG A 69 15.98 24.50 -25.99
N LYS A 70 15.22 25.60 -26.11
CA LYS A 70 15.38 26.58 -27.18
C LYS A 70 16.15 27.79 -26.67
N ASN A 71 17.27 28.04 -27.36
CA ASN A 71 18.24 29.13 -27.26
C ASN A 71 17.94 30.25 -26.25
N LEU A 72 18.60 30.20 -25.09
CA LEU A 72 18.53 31.20 -24.04
C LEU A 72 19.48 32.36 -24.36
N LEU A 73 19.12 33.18 -25.34
CA LEU A 73 19.83 34.43 -25.61
C LEU A 73 18.89 35.62 -25.39
N ARG A 74 19.14 36.29 -24.25
CA ARG A 74 18.86 37.71 -23.92
C ARG A 74 17.43 38.13 -23.59
N TRP A 75 16.88 37.63 -22.48
CA TRP A 75 15.77 38.31 -21.78
C TRP A 75 16.01 38.29 -20.26
N PRO A 76 16.40 39.42 -19.62
CA PRO A 76 16.67 39.46 -18.18
C PRO A 76 15.44 39.15 -17.32
N GLY A 77 14.23 39.18 -17.90
CA GLY A 77 12.99 38.81 -17.22
C GLY A 77 12.92 37.33 -16.80
N ILE A 78 13.65 36.41 -17.46
CA ILE A 78 13.61 34.98 -17.13
C ILE A 78 14.28 34.71 -15.78
N ALA A 79 15.38 35.41 -15.47
CA ALA A 79 16.07 35.26 -14.19
C ALA A 79 15.21 35.78 -13.01
N ALA A 80 14.55 36.93 -13.19
CA ALA A 80 13.63 37.47 -12.19
C ALA A 80 12.40 36.56 -12.00
N ALA A 81 11.83 36.03 -13.08
CA ALA A 81 10.70 35.10 -13.00
C ALA A 81 11.07 33.77 -12.32
N LEU A 82 12.27 33.24 -12.56
CA LEU A 82 12.78 32.07 -11.83
C LEU A 82 12.98 32.37 -10.35
N ALA A 83 13.55 33.53 -10.01
CA ALA A 83 13.76 33.92 -8.61
C ALA A 83 12.43 34.08 -7.86
N VAL A 84 11.43 34.76 -8.46
CA VAL A 84 10.09 34.90 -7.87
C VAL A 84 9.35 33.57 -7.81
N GLY A 85 9.49 32.72 -8.83
CA GLY A 85 8.88 31.39 -8.85
C GLY A 85 9.44 30.49 -7.75
N VAL A 86 10.77 30.42 -7.62
CA VAL A 86 11.43 29.62 -6.56
C VAL A 86 11.08 30.18 -5.18
N PHE A 87 11.15 31.50 -4.98
CA PHE A 87 10.82 32.14 -3.71
C PHE A 87 9.34 31.97 -3.33
N GLY A 88 8.42 32.09 -4.31
CA GLY A 88 7.01 31.83 -4.12
C GLY A 88 6.73 30.37 -3.74
N ILE A 89 7.32 29.42 -4.46
CA ILE A 89 7.21 27.99 -4.13
C ILE A 89 7.71 27.72 -2.71
N GLN A 90 8.83 28.32 -2.31
CA GLN A 90 9.41 28.14 -0.98
C GLN A 90 8.56 28.76 0.14
N LEU A 91 7.80 29.83 -0.14
CA LEU A 91 6.82 30.40 0.78
C LEU A 91 5.53 29.57 0.88
N PHE A 92 5.03 29.05 -0.24
CA PHE A 92 3.75 28.33 -0.27
C PHE A 92 3.85 26.83 0.01
N MET A 93 5.01 26.20 -0.19
CA MET A 93 5.21 24.76 0.04
C MET A 93 5.75 24.40 1.42
N ASN A 94 5.78 25.33 2.38
CA ASN A 94 5.90 24.96 3.81
C ASN A 94 4.59 24.37 4.34
N SER A 95 4.03 23.40 3.62
CA SER A 95 3.07 22.47 4.19
C SER A 95 3.85 21.56 5.14
N HIS A 96 3.93 21.95 6.41
CA HIS A 96 4.37 21.06 7.47
C HIS A 96 3.54 19.77 7.35
N LEU A 97 4.17 18.65 7.05
CA LEU A 97 3.55 17.34 7.22
C LEU A 97 3.29 17.18 8.72
N SER A 98 2.09 17.57 9.16
CA SER A 98 1.68 17.43 10.55
C SER A 98 1.18 16.01 10.78
N ASN A 99 1.95 15.24 11.54
CA ASN A 99 1.49 13.97 12.10
C ASN A 99 0.28 14.25 13.00
N TYR A 100 -0.73 13.38 12.96
CA TYR A 100 -1.93 13.50 13.79
C TYR A 100 -2.36 12.13 14.30
N ALA A 101 -3.04 12.11 15.44
CA ALA A 101 -3.69 10.93 15.98
C ALA A 101 -5.10 11.27 16.48
N TYR A 102 -5.94 10.26 16.65
CA TYR A 102 -7.23 10.39 17.32
C TYR A 102 -7.18 9.65 18.64
N VAL A 103 -7.40 10.37 19.74
CA VAL A 103 -7.50 9.82 21.09
C VAL A 103 -8.88 10.23 21.63
N ASP A 104 -9.69 9.26 22.05
CA ASP A 104 -11.07 9.45 22.52
C ASP A 104 -11.96 10.29 21.57
N GLY A 105 -11.79 10.08 20.26
CA GLY A 105 -12.55 10.79 19.22
C GLY A 105 -12.10 12.24 18.97
N LYS A 106 -11.07 12.73 19.67
CA LYS A 106 -10.50 14.06 19.46
C LYS A 106 -9.20 13.97 18.65
N LYS A 107 -9.06 14.85 17.65
CA LYS A 107 -7.84 14.94 16.84
C LYS A 107 -6.77 15.69 17.64
N ILE A 108 -5.63 15.04 17.85
CA ILE A 108 -4.42 15.63 18.40
C ILE A 108 -3.36 15.76 17.30
N THR A 109 -2.60 16.87 17.33
CA THR A 109 -1.52 17.17 16.37
C THR A 109 -0.20 17.49 17.05
N ASP A 110 -0.17 17.53 18.38
CA ASP A 110 1.03 17.72 19.16
C ASP A 110 1.84 16.40 19.15
N MET A 111 3.08 16.48 18.67
CA MET A 111 3.91 15.29 18.48
C MET A 111 4.39 14.70 19.81
N ASP A 112 4.59 15.52 20.84
CA ASP A 112 5.01 15.04 22.16
C ASP A 112 3.85 14.30 22.85
N GLU A 113 2.64 14.82 22.72
CA GLU A 113 1.41 14.17 23.17
C GLU A 113 1.16 12.84 22.43
N ILE A 114 1.24 12.84 21.10
CA ILE A 114 1.08 11.63 20.28
C ILE A 114 2.07 10.55 20.71
N LYS A 115 3.34 10.91 20.91
CA LYS A 115 4.40 9.97 21.31
C LYS A 115 4.16 9.42 22.71
N LEU A 116 3.73 10.26 23.65
CA LEU A 116 3.39 9.84 25.01
C LEU A 116 2.26 8.80 25.01
N HIS A 117 1.16 9.08 24.30
CA HIS A 117 0.04 8.14 24.17
C HIS A 117 0.43 6.83 23.50
N ALA A 118 1.26 6.90 22.44
CA ALA A 118 1.76 5.72 21.75
C ALA A 118 2.62 4.85 22.70
N MET A 119 3.52 5.47 23.47
CA MET A 119 4.37 4.75 24.42
C MET A 119 3.56 4.11 25.55
N ALA A 120 2.59 4.84 26.12
CA ALA A 120 1.71 4.29 27.16
C ALA A 120 0.86 3.11 26.64
N SER A 121 0.45 3.13 25.38
CA SER A 121 -0.28 2.02 24.76
C SER A 121 0.58 0.77 24.61
N ILE A 122 1.89 0.94 24.37
CA ILE A 122 2.85 -0.16 24.25
C ILE A 122 3.17 -0.78 25.61
N GLU A 123 3.33 0.04 26.65
CA GLU A 123 3.62 -0.43 28.01
C GLU A 123 2.46 -1.23 28.61
N ASN A 124 1.22 -0.87 28.27
CA ASN A 124 0.01 -1.56 28.71
C ASN A 124 -0.32 -2.84 27.92
N LEU A 125 0.64 -3.42 27.19
CA LEU A 125 0.49 -4.74 26.59
C LEU A 125 1.00 -5.80 27.57
N PRO A 126 0.11 -6.57 28.23
CA PRO A 126 0.52 -7.80 28.88
C PRO A 126 1.21 -8.70 27.85
N SER A 127 2.25 -9.41 28.28
CA SER A 127 2.93 -10.40 27.45
C SER A 127 1.88 -11.34 26.84
N GLY A 128 1.85 -11.42 25.51
CA GLY A 128 0.69 -11.86 24.71
C GLY A 128 0.13 -13.26 24.98
N GLN A 129 0.71 -14.03 25.91
CA GLN A 129 0.23 -15.34 26.31
C GLN A 129 -0.90 -15.24 27.35
N ALA A 130 -0.84 -14.29 28.29
CA ALA A 130 -1.83 -14.19 29.37
C ALA A 130 -3.20 -13.66 28.90
N ILE A 131 -3.22 -12.68 28.00
CA ILE A 131 -4.46 -12.05 27.51
C ILE A 131 -5.26 -13.01 26.63
N ILE A 132 -4.57 -13.77 25.78
CA ILE A 132 -5.21 -14.68 24.83
C ILE A 132 -5.87 -15.82 25.60
N GLU A 133 -5.22 -16.37 26.62
CA GLU A 133 -5.79 -17.46 27.42
C GLU A 133 -7.01 -17.03 28.23
N ASP A 134 -6.97 -15.87 28.89
CA ASP A 134 -8.10 -15.38 29.70
C ASP A 134 -9.31 -14.99 28.82
N ASN A 135 -9.08 -14.35 27.66
CA ASN A 135 -10.16 -14.02 26.73
C ASN A 135 -10.73 -15.28 26.04
N LEU A 136 -9.89 -16.25 25.69
CA LEU A 136 -10.37 -17.52 25.13
C LEU A 136 -11.16 -18.33 26.15
N ARG A 137 -10.80 -18.30 27.44
CA ARG A 137 -11.58 -18.94 28.51
C ARG A 137 -12.96 -18.30 28.67
N GLN A 138 -13.04 -16.98 28.55
CA GLN A 138 -14.31 -16.26 28.63
C GLN A 138 -15.22 -16.58 27.42
N VAL A 139 -14.66 -16.57 26.21
CA VAL A 139 -15.41 -16.85 24.97
C VAL A 139 -15.77 -18.34 24.84
N SER A 140 -14.89 -19.25 25.25
CA SER A 140 -15.11 -20.70 25.21
C SER A 140 -16.06 -21.19 26.32
N SER A 141 -16.55 -20.30 27.18
CA SER A 141 -17.62 -20.67 28.10
C SER A 141 -18.84 -21.10 27.28
N LYS A 142 -19.08 -22.41 27.26
CA LYS A 142 -20.14 -23.08 26.49
C LYS A 142 -21.50 -22.38 26.62
N LYS A 143 -21.74 -21.76 27.78
CA LYS A 143 -22.93 -20.97 28.11
C LYS A 143 -23.12 -19.74 27.21
N LEU A 144 -22.07 -18.98 26.89
CA LEU A 144 -22.16 -17.79 26.01
C LEU A 144 -22.48 -18.19 24.57
N ILE A 145 -21.84 -19.26 24.09
CA ILE A 145 -22.06 -19.79 22.74
C ILE A 145 -23.47 -20.35 22.63
N GLU A 146 -23.94 -21.10 23.62
CA GLU A 146 -25.32 -21.61 23.67
C GLU A 146 -26.35 -20.47 23.71
N GLU A 147 -26.10 -19.40 24.48
CA GLU A 147 -26.98 -18.23 24.56
C GLU A 147 -27.05 -17.47 23.23
N GLN A 148 -25.92 -17.29 22.53
CA GLN A 148 -25.91 -16.72 21.19
C GLN A 148 -26.59 -17.61 20.15
N LEU A 149 -26.39 -18.93 20.23
CA LEU A 149 -27.03 -19.88 19.31
C LEU A 149 -28.55 -19.89 19.49
N ASN A 150 -29.01 -19.79 20.74
CA ASN A 150 -30.44 -19.83 21.05
C ASN A 150 -31.19 -18.60 20.48
N LEU A 151 -30.52 -17.45 20.43
CA LEU A 151 -31.05 -16.25 19.77
C LEU A 151 -31.27 -16.46 18.27
N PHE A 152 -30.47 -17.29 17.59
CA PHE A 152 -30.67 -17.57 16.16
C PHE A 152 -31.79 -18.58 15.90
N SER A 153 -31.99 -19.55 16.80
CA SER A 153 -33.07 -20.53 16.69
C SER A 153 -34.45 -19.99 17.05
N GLU A 154 -34.55 -18.81 17.66
CA GLU A 154 -35.83 -18.15 17.98
C GLU A 154 -36.43 -17.41 16.76
N PHE A 155 -35.68 -17.30 15.66
CA PHE A 155 -36.11 -16.63 14.41
C PHE A 155 -36.63 -17.59 13.31
N GLU A 156 -36.92 -18.85 13.65
CA GLU A 156 -37.57 -19.83 12.75
C GLU A 156 -38.96 -20.23 13.29
#